data_AF-A0A7J3BDI3-F1
#
_entry.id   AF-A0A7J3BDI3-F1
#
_cell.length_a   1.000
_cell.length_b   1.000
_cell.length_c   1.000
_cell.angle_alpha   90.00
_cell.angle_beta   90.00
_cell.angle_gamma   90.00
#
_symmetry.space_group_name_H-M   'P 1'
#
loop_
_entity.id
_entity.type
_entity.pdbx_description
1 polymer ?
#
loop_
_entity_poly.entity_id
_entity_poly.type
_entity_poly.pdbx_seq_one_letter_code
_entity_poly.pdbx_strand_id
1 'polypeptide(L)' 'LMQMLRDDGELERGEVLEVLKECFEPDEDLEKAFNMVINWGRYLQLFAYDQDSEKVTTYRPVHIPEKLSAKTGEQ' A
#
# COMPACT_ATOMS: atom_id res chain seq x y z
N LEU A 1 -4.63 -0.27 -0.97
CA LEU A 1 -3.45 0.10 -0.16
C LEU A 1 -3.66 1.40 0.64
N MET A 2 -4.01 2.53 0.02
CA MET A 2 -4.11 3.82 0.75
C MET A 2 -5.37 4.02 1.62
N GLN A 3 -6.37 3.14 1.53
CA GLN A 3 -7.54 3.16 2.44
C GLN A 3 -7.26 2.56 3.82
N MET A 4 -6.07 1.98 4.04
CA MET A 4 -5.72 1.28 5.27
C MET A 4 -4.80 2.06 6.20
N LEU A 5 -4.34 3.24 5.76
CA LEU A 5 -3.50 4.07 6.62
C LEU A 5 -4.29 4.43 7.88
N ARG A 6 -3.73 4.08 9.03
CA ARG A 6 -4.24 4.52 10.33
C ARG A 6 -4.14 6.05 10.41
N ASP A 7 -4.81 6.65 11.39
CA ASP A 7 -4.84 8.11 11.58
C ASP A 7 -3.43 8.72 11.79
N ASP A 8 -2.44 7.88 12.14
CA ASP A 8 -1.03 8.23 12.29
C ASP A 8 -0.21 8.17 10.97
N GLY A 9 -0.82 7.71 9.87
CA GLY A 9 -0.14 7.56 8.57
C GLY A 9 0.82 6.37 8.51
N GLU A 10 0.71 5.41 9.44
CA GLU A 10 1.50 4.19 9.49
C GLU A 10 0.68 2.95 9.08
N LEU A 11 1.39 1.98 8.53
CA LEU A 11 0.92 0.64 8.18
C LEU A 11 1.97 -0.39 8.59
N GLU A 12 1.53 -1.54 9.08
CA GLU A 12 2.38 -2.70 9.28
C GLU A 12 2.55 -3.47 7.97
N ARG A 13 3.69 -4.13 7.81
CA ARG A 13 3.97 -5.01 6.67
C ARG A 13 2.85 -6.03 6.42
N GLY A 14 2.33 -6.64 7.48
CA GLY A 14 1.25 -7.62 7.39
C GLY A 14 -0.03 -7.03 6.76
N GLU A 15 -0.38 -5.80 7.13
CA GLU A 15 -1.55 -5.10 6.58
C GLU A 15 -1.37 -4.83 5.07
N VAL A 16 -0.16 -4.46 4.65
CA VAL A 16 0.17 -4.30 3.23
C VAL A 16 0.05 -5.62 2.48
N LEU A 17 0.53 -6.72 3.06
CA LEU A 17 0.47 -8.05 2.45
C LEU A 17 -0.96 -8.55 2.27
N GLU A 18 -1.86 -8.31 3.23
CA GLU A 18 -3.28 -8.66 3.10
C GLU A 18 -3.93 -7.93 1.92
N VAL A 19 -3.59 -6.65 1.68
CA VAL A 19 -4.09 -5.95 0.48
C VAL A 19 -3.54 -6.56 -0.80
N LEU A 20 -2.26 -6.89 -0.81
CA LEU A 20 -1.65 -7.49 -2.00
C LEU A 20 -2.31 -8.82 -2.31
N LYS A 21 -2.64 -9.61 -1.29
CA LYS A 21 -3.39 -10.86 -1.45
C LYS A 21 -4.80 -10.66 -2.03
N GLU A 22 -5.46 -9.54 -1.76
CA GLU A 22 -6.75 -9.19 -2.36
C GLU A 22 -6.62 -8.65 -3.80
N CYS A 23 -5.46 -8.10 -4.15
CA CYS A 23 -5.22 -7.42 -5.43
C CYS A 23 -4.52 -8.29 -6.49
N PHE A 24 -3.85 -9.36 -6.08
CA PHE A 24 -3.09 -10.26 -6.94
C PHE A 24 -3.69 -11.68 -6.97
N GLU A 25 -3.30 -12.46 -7.97
CA GLU A 25 -3.73 -13.86 -8.12
C GLU A 25 -3.22 -14.74 -6.96
N PRO A 26 -3.92 -15.84 -6.61
CA PRO A 26 -3.60 -16.66 -5.43
C PRO A 26 -2.21 -17.33 -5.45
N ASP A 27 -1.60 -17.48 -6.62
CA ASP A 27 -0.29 -18.09 -6.84
C ASP A 27 0.87 -17.07 -6.94
N GLU A 28 0.56 -15.77 -6.83
CA GLU A 28 1.58 -14.73 -6.86
C GLU A 28 2.49 -14.78 -5.63
N ASP A 29 3.78 -14.53 -5.85
CA ASP A 29 4.75 -14.37 -4.77
C ASP A 29 4.52 -13.01 -4.09
N LEU A 30 3.75 -13.02 -3.00
CA LEU A 30 3.41 -11.81 -2.24
C LEU A 30 4.65 -11.09 -1.67
N GLU A 31 5.73 -11.81 -1.40
CA GLU A 31 6.98 -11.21 -0.92
C GLU A 31 7.63 -10.38 -2.04
N LYS A 32 7.66 -10.94 -3.24
CA LYS A 32 8.13 -10.23 -4.43
C LYS A 32 7.24 -9.04 -4.77
N ALA A 33 5.92 -9.21 -4.70
CA ALA A 33 4.95 -8.14 -4.93
C ALA A 33 5.12 -7.01 -3.90
N PHE A 34 5.29 -7.35 -2.62
CA PHE A 34 5.57 -6.39 -1.56
C PHE A 34 6.85 -5.61 -1.85
N ASN A 35 7.95 -6.29 -2.09
CA ASN A 35 9.24 -5.65 -2.37
C ASN A 35 9.16 -4.73 -3.59
N MET A 36 8.44 -5.14 -4.63
CA MET A 36 8.18 -4.30 -5.80
C MET A 36 7.42 -3.03 -5.42
N VAL A 37 6.28 -3.15 -4.73
CA VAL A 37 5.46 -2.01 -4.30
C VAL A 37 6.25 -1.07 -3.40
N ILE A 38 7.02 -1.61 -2.43
CA ILE A 38 7.83 -0.80 -1.55
C ILE A 38 8.91 -0.03 -2.32
N ASN A 39 9.61 -0.69 -3.23
CA ASN A 39 10.65 -0.05 -4.03
C ASN A 39 10.08 1.07 -4.91
N TRP A 40 8.94 0.85 -5.56
CA TRP A 40 8.26 1.89 -6.35
C TRP A 40 7.78 3.05 -5.49
N GLY A 41 7.16 2.77 -4.33
CA GLY A 41 6.69 3.80 -3.42
C GLY A 41 7.82 4.66 -2.85
N ARG A 42 8.97 4.04 -2.52
CA ARG A 42 10.18 4.76 -2.11
C ARG A 42 10.76 5.61 -3.23
N TYR A 43 10.86 5.05 -4.44
CA TYR A 43 11.37 5.78 -5.61
C TYR A 43 10.52 7.02 -5.92
N LEU A 44 9.20 6.88 -5.87
CA LEU A 44 8.24 7.97 -6.09
C LEU A 44 8.03 8.88 -4.87
N GLN A 45 8.73 8.63 -3.77
CA GLN A 45 8.58 9.37 -2.50
C GLN A 45 7.13 9.42 -2.00
N LEU A 46 6.40 8.30 -2.12
CA LEU A 46 5.03 8.15 -1.61
C LEU A 46 5.03 7.74 -0.13
N PHE A 47 5.91 6.82 0.25
CA PHE A 47 6.07 6.34 1.62
C PHE A 47 7.49 5.82 1.88
N ALA A 48 7.86 5.75 3.15
CA ALA A 48 9.05 5.07 3.67
C ALA A 48 8.70 3.64 4.09
N TYR A 49 9.71 2.77 4.15
CA TYR A 49 9.62 1.46 4.78
C TYR A 49 10.82 1.27 5.72
N ASP A 50 10.55 0.99 6.99
CA ASP A 50 11.54 0.59 7.99
C ASP A 50 11.54 -0.93 8.10
N GLN A 51 12.67 -1.53 7.76
CA GLN A 51 12.83 -2.98 7.77
C GLN A 51 12.99 -3.55 9.18
N ASP A 52 13.53 -2.78 10.14
CA ASP A 52 13.75 -3.25 11.50
C ASP A 52 12.44 -3.30 12.28
N SER A 53 11.53 -2.34 12.03
CA SER A 53 10.21 -2.28 12.66
C SER A 53 9.07 -2.81 11.79
N GLU A 54 9.35 -3.18 10.53
CA GLU A 54 8.38 -3.63 9.52
C GLU A 54 7.22 -2.63 9.28
N LYS A 55 7.52 -1.33 9.35
CA LYS A 55 6.53 -0.26 9.21
C LYS A 55 6.65 0.49 7.89
N VAL A 56 5.50 0.81 7.29
CA VAL A 56 5.36 1.71 6.15
C VAL A 56 4.76 3.03 6.62
N THR A 57 5.43 4.16 6.33
CA THR A 57 4.99 5.50 6.76
C THR A 57 4.84 6.42 5.55
N THR A 58 3.71 7.09 5.40
CA THR A 58 3.51 8.02 4.28
C THR A 58 4.25 9.34 4.46
N TYR A 59 4.83 9.88 3.39
CA TYR A 59 5.55 11.17 3.44
C TYR A 59 4.62 12.39 3.49
N ARG A 60 3.35 12.24 3.06
CA ARG A 60 2.29 13.25 3.18
C ARG A 60 0.96 12.54 3.44
N PRO A 61 0.02 13.13 4.19
CA PRO A 61 -1.36 12.69 4.15
C PRO A 61 -1.87 12.85 2.71
N VAL A 62 -1.98 11.74 1.98
CA VAL A 62 -2.48 11.74 0.61
C VAL A 62 -3.99 11.95 0.69
N HIS A 63 -4.46 13.16 0.43
CA HIS A 63 -5.89 13.44 0.33
C HIS A 63 -6.41 12.84 -0.97
N ILE A 64 -7.11 11.69 -0.89
CA ILE A 64 -7.74 11.06 -2.05
C ILE A 64 -9.13 11.69 -2.23
N PRO A 65 -9.41 12.36 -3.36
CA PRO A 65 -10.76 12.82 -3.65
C PRO A 65 -11.67 11.61 -3.83
N GLU A 66 -12.84 11.63 -3.18
CA GLU A 66 -13.88 10.59 -3.15
C GLU A 66 -14.22 10.00 -4.54
N LYS A 67 -14.00 10.77 -5.61
CA LYS A 67 -14.27 10.41 -7.01
C LYS A 67 -13.34 9.34 -7.61
N LEU A 68 -12.21 9.01 -6.98
CA LEU A 68 -11.36 7.89 -7.42
C LEU A 68 -11.84 6.53 -6.89
N SER A 69 -12.73 6.51 -5.90
CA SER A 69 -13.29 5.27 -5.32
C SER A 69 -14.44 4.65 -6.13
N ALA A 70 -14.98 5.37 -7.12
CA ALA A 70 -16.25 5.03 -7.77
C ALA A 70 -16.13 4.66 -9.25
N LYS A 71 -14.96 4.18 -9.72
CA LYS A 71 -14.81 3.65 -11.09
C LYS A 71 -14.21 2.24 -11.15
N THR A 72 -14.59 1.40 -10.21
CA THR A 72 -14.57 -0.06 -10.39
C THR A 72 -16.00 -0.55 -10.28
N GLY A 73 -16.81 -0.14 -11.25
CA GLY A 73 -18.23 -0.43 -11.33
C GLY A 73 -18.79 0.28 -12.54
N GLU A 74 -19.24 -0.53 -13.50
CA GLU A 74 -20.02 -0.18 -14.70
C GLU A 74 -19.27 0.15 -16.01
N GLN A 75 -19.19 -0.96 -16.79
CA GLN A 75 -19.31 -1.12 -18.25
C GLN A 75 -18.10 -0.84 -19.14
#